data_AF-A0A8H5ERA3-F1
#
_entry.id   AF-A0A8H5ERA3-F1
#
_cell.length_a   1.000
_cell.length_b   1.000
_cell.length_c   1.000
_cell.angle_alpha   90.00
_cell.angle_beta   90.00
_cell.angle_gamma   90.00
#
_symmetry.space_group_name_H-M   'P 1'
#
loop_
_entity.id
_entity.type
_entity.pdbx_description
1 polymer ?
#
loop_
_entity_poly.entity_id
_entity_poly.type
_entity_poly.pdbx_seq_one_letter_code
_entity_poly.pdbx_strand_id
1 'polypeptide(L)'
;MGTNIGAGEVLQLFVEGGWWKASEIPPEDVESVKKSEVDPERVGCLITEVVVPGWTLEQHGFLTLQTLKDMWNGKDGWQEYQRFLRSHQVTEWE
;
A
#
# COMPACT_ATOMS: atom_id res chain seq x y z
N MET A 1 0.57 -0.04 10.35
CA MET A 1 -0.13 -1.06 11.17
C MET A 1 0.93 -1.79 11.95
N GLY A 2 0.67 -2.14 13.21
CA GLY A 2 1.67 -2.79 14.06
C GLY A 2 1.19 -2.92 15.50
N THR A 3 2.04 -3.42 16.38
CA THR A 3 1.68 -3.80 17.76
C THR A 3 2.04 -2.72 18.79
N ASN A 4 2.81 -1.69 18.41
CA ASN A 4 3.24 -0.63 19.30
C ASN A 4 2.20 0.50 19.39
N ILE A 5 1.14 0.25 20.16
CA ILE A 5 0.04 1.19 20.39
C ILE A 5 0.57 2.52 20.98
N GLY A 6 1.61 2.48 21.81
CA GLY A 6 2.21 3.68 22.40
C GLY A 6 2.86 4.63 21.39
N ALA A 7 3.25 4.11 20.21
CA ALA A 7 3.77 4.89 19.09
C ALA A 7 2.69 5.31 18.07
N GLY A 8 1.41 5.00 18.34
CA GLY A 8 0.30 5.32 17.44
C GLY A 8 0.01 4.25 16.38
N GLU A 9 0.66 3.08 16.45
CA GLU A 9 0.33 1.96 15.59
C GLU A 9 -1.05 1.39 15.93
N VAL A 10 -1.73 0.86 14.92
CA VAL A 10 -3.03 0.21 15.06
C VAL A 10 -2.97 -1.23 14.59
N LEU A 11 -3.69 -2.09 15.32
CA LEU A 11 -3.83 -3.52 15.01
C LEU A 11 -4.83 -3.78 13.88
N GLN A 12 -5.83 -2.91 13.72
CA GLN A 12 -6.89 -3.04 12.73
C GLN A 12 -7.14 -1.70 12.06
N LEU A 13 -7.37 -1.74 10.74
CA LEU A 13 -7.79 -0.60 9.95
C LEU A 13 -9.10 -0.92 9.24
N PHE A 14 -9.96 0.09 9.11
CA PHE A 14 -11.11 0.07 8.23
C PHE A 14 -10.87 1.10 7.14
N VAL A 15 -10.92 0.65 5.89
CA VAL A 15 -10.80 1.52 4.71
C VAL A 15 -12.13 1.50 4.01
N GLU A 16 -12.76 2.67 3.93
CA GLU A 16 -14.05 2.84 3.27
C GLU A 16 -13.95 2.57 1.76
N GLY A 17 -15.06 2.11 1.17
CA GLY A 17 -15.17 1.99 -0.27
C GLY A 17 -15.00 3.35 -0.98
N GLY A 18 -14.37 3.33 -2.16
CA GLY A 18 -14.10 4.55 -2.94
C GLY A 18 -12.77 5.24 -2.62
N TRP A 19 -12.06 4.80 -1.58
CA TRP A 19 -10.71 5.28 -1.28
C TRP A 19 -9.65 4.50 -2.06
N TRP A 20 -8.66 5.20 -2.60
CA TRP A 20 -7.44 4.59 -3.12
C TRP A 20 -6.53 4.21 -1.96
N LYS A 21 -6.09 2.95 -1.90
CA LYS A 21 -5.21 2.43 -0.85
C LYS A 21 -3.93 1.82 -1.43
N ALA A 22 -2.82 2.06 -0.74
CA ALA A 22 -1.52 1.44 -0.97
C ALA A 22 -0.86 1.18 0.39
N SER A 23 0.08 0.24 0.45
CA SER A 23 0.81 -0.12 1.66
C SER A 23 2.28 -0.41 1.34
N GLU A 24 3.18 -0.04 2.23
CA GLU A 24 4.61 -0.37 2.16
C GLU A 24 5.13 -0.75 3.55
N ILE A 25 6.20 -1.55 3.58
CA ILE A 25 7.00 -1.71 4.79
C ILE A 25 7.83 -0.43 4.96
N PRO A 26 7.93 0.16 6.17
CA PRO A 26 8.70 1.38 6.38
C PRO A 26 10.14 1.25 5.84
N PRO A 27 10.66 2.24 5.08
CA PRO A 27 12.01 2.18 4.52
C PRO A 27 13.09 1.96 5.58
N GLU A 28 12.93 2.53 6.77
CA GLU A 28 13.81 2.34 7.92
C GLU A 28 13.95 0.87 8.33
N ASP A 29 12.85 0.11 8.36
CA ASP A 29 12.86 -1.30 8.72
C ASP A 29 13.59 -2.11 7.65
N VAL A 30 13.35 -1.78 6.37
CA VAL A 30 14.04 -2.43 5.24
C VAL A 30 15.55 -2.14 5.26
N GLU A 31 15.95 -0.91 5.58
CA GLU A 31 17.36 -0.54 5.68
C GLU A 31 18.06 -1.18 6.89
N SER A 32 17.38 -1.31 8.03
CA SER A 32 17.94 -1.99 9.20
C SER A 32 18.21 -3.47 8.92
N VAL A 33 17.39 -4.14 8.09
CA VAL A 33 17.70 -5.51 7.61
C VAL A 33 18.98 -5.52 6.77
N LYS A 34 19.12 -4.58 5.81
CA LYS A 34 20.32 -4.51 4.95
C LYS A 34 21.59 -4.27 5.76
N LYS A 35 21.50 -3.51 6.85
CA LYS A 35 22.60 -3.25 7.79
C LYS A 35 22.82 -4.37 8.82
N SER A 36 22.01 -5.44 8.77
CA SER A 36 22.04 -6.54 9.75
C SER A 36 21.81 -6.09 11.20
N GLU A 37 21.06 -5.01 11.40
CA GLU A 37 20.71 -4.46 12.72
C GLU A 37 19.52 -5.18 13.35
N VAL A 38 18.68 -5.80 12.52
CA VAL A 38 17.47 -6.53 12.92
C VAL A 38 17.38 -7.87 12.20
N ASP A 39 16.64 -8.79 12.81
CA ASP A 39 16.32 -10.08 12.21
C ASP A 39 15.40 -9.89 10.98
N PRO A 40 15.81 -10.31 9.77
CA PRO A 40 14.97 -10.21 8.57
C PRO A 40 13.63 -10.94 8.70
N GLU A 41 13.54 -12.02 9.48
CA GLU A 41 12.28 -12.76 9.65
C GLU A 41 11.23 -11.95 10.43
N ARG A 42 11.67 -10.89 11.11
CA ARG A 42 10.81 -9.99 11.87
C ARG A 42 10.40 -8.74 11.11
N VAL A 43 10.90 -8.55 9.88
CA VAL A 43 10.58 -7.39 9.04
C VAL A 43 9.64 -7.80 7.92
N GLY A 44 8.39 -7.33 8.02
CA GLY A 44 7.30 -7.65 7.13
C GLY A 44 5.97 -7.31 7.80
N CYS A 45 4.87 -7.48 7.07
CA CYS A 45 3.54 -7.25 7.61
C CYS A 45 2.57 -8.27 7.03
N LEU A 46 2.25 -9.30 7.84
CA LEU A 46 1.21 -10.26 7.50
C LEU A 46 -0.13 -9.74 8.04
N ILE A 47 -1.10 -9.57 7.15
CA ILE A 47 -2.43 -9.09 7.49
C ILE A 47 -3.50 -10.05 6.98
N THR A 48 -4.72 -9.87 7.49
CA THR A 48 -5.93 -10.48 6.95
C THR A 48 -6.87 -9.36 6.53
N GLU A 49 -7.43 -9.45 5.34
CA GLU A 49 -8.42 -8.50 4.83
C GLU A 49 -9.78 -9.19 4.71
N VAL A 50 -10.83 -8.49 5.14
CA VAL A 50 -12.23 -8.93 4.98
C VAL A 50 -12.98 -7.83 4.26
N VAL A 51 -13.70 -8.19 3.20
CA VAL A 51 -14.48 -7.26 2.37
C VAL A 51 -15.94 -7.68 2.38
N VAL A 52 -16.84 -6.72 2.63
CA VAL A 52 -18.29 -6.94 2.69
C VAL A 52 -19.01 -5.80 1.94
N PRO A 53 -19.88 -6.07 0.95
CA PRO A 53 -20.19 -7.39 0.35
C PRO A 53 -18.96 -8.08 -0.24
N GLY A 54 -19.06 -9.38 -0.49
CA GLY A 54 -17.92 -10.19 -0.96
C GLY A 54 -17.25 -9.57 -2.20
N TRP A 55 -15.92 -9.67 -2.25
CA TRP A 55 -15.10 -9.10 -3.31
C TRP A 55 -15.49 -9.65 -4.69
N THR A 56 -15.52 -8.77 -5.69
CA THR A 56 -15.62 -9.16 -7.11
C THR A 56 -14.58 -8.41 -7.95
N LEU A 57 -14.22 -8.97 -9.11
CA LEU A 57 -13.22 -8.38 -10.00
C LEU A 57 -13.69 -7.03 -10.54
N GLU A 58 -14.98 -6.88 -10.83
CA GLU A 58 -15.59 -5.67 -11.39
C GLU A 58 -15.54 -4.48 -10.42
N GLN A 59 -15.40 -4.76 -9.12
CA GLN A 59 -15.29 -3.75 -8.07
C GLN A 59 -13.84 -3.33 -7.81
N HIS A 60 -12.86 -4.00 -8.42
CA HIS A 60 -11.45 -3.78 -8.15
C HIS A 60 -10.78 -2.96 -9.26
N GLY A 61 -10.46 -1.70 -8.96
CA GLY A 61 -9.71 -0.82 -9.85
C GLY A 61 -8.25 -0.66 -9.42
N PHE A 62 -7.34 -0.57 -10.39
CA PHE A 62 -5.96 -0.16 -10.14
C PHE A 62 -5.76 1.30 -10.51
N LEU A 63 -5.06 2.04 -9.64
CA LEU A 63 -4.79 3.45 -9.86
C LEU A 63 -3.85 3.63 -11.07
N THR A 64 -4.21 4.54 -11.97
CA THR A 64 -3.37 4.93 -13.10
C THR A 64 -2.67 6.27 -12.83
N LEU A 65 -1.60 6.55 -13.57
CA LEU A 65 -0.93 7.84 -13.50
C LEU A 65 -1.87 9.01 -13.83
N GLN A 66 -2.78 8.83 -14.79
CA GLN A 66 -3.74 9.87 -15.15
C GLN A 66 -4.72 10.11 -14.00
N THR A 67 -5.32 9.04 -13.46
CA THR A 67 -6.23 9.14 -12.31
C THR A 67 -5.56 9.80 -11.10
N LEU A 68 -4.31 9.46 -10.81
CA LEU A 68 -3.53 10.08 -9.74
C LEU A 68 -3.35 11.60 -9.97
N LYS A 69 -3.02 12.02 -11.21
CA LYS A 69 -2.91 13.45 -11.55
C LYS A 69 -4.26 14.17 -11.44
N ASP A 70 -5.33 13.51 -11.84
CA ASP A 70 -6.70 14.07 -11.81
C ASP A 70 -7.15 14.31 -10.36
N MET A 71 -6.76 13.46 -9.40
CA MET A 71 -7.03 13.68 -7.97
C MET A 71 -6.44 14.99 -7.44
N TRP A 72 -5.35 15.47 -8.03
CA TRP A 72 -4.72 16.76 -7.69
C TRP A 72 -5.27 17.94 -8.52
N ASN A 73 -6.26 17.72 -9.39
CA ASN A 73 -6.83 18.74 -10.28
C ASN A 73 -5.73 19.51 -11.06
N GLY A 74 -4.70 18.80 -11.52
CA GLY A 74 -3.58 19.39 -12.26
C GLY A 74 -2.60 20.21 -11.42
N LYS A 75 -2.71 20.20 -10.09
CA LYS A 75 -1.73 20.82 -9.18
C LYS A 75 -0.57 19.88 -8.88
N ASP A 76 0.54 20.43 -8.38
CA ASP A 76 1.66 19.65 -7.88
C ASP A 76 1.34 18.94 -6.55
N GLY A 77 2.08 17.88 -6.25
CA GLY A 77 1.98 17.08 -5.03
C GLY A 77 1.71 15.59 -5.27
N TRP A 78 1.28 15.20 -6.47
CA TRP A 78 1.02 13.80 -6.81
C TRP A 78 2.30 12.99 -7.08
N GLN A 79 3.44 13.65 -7.32
CA GLN A 79 4.69 13.03 -7.76
C GLN A 79 5.24 12.00 -6.76
N GLU A 80 5.12 12.26 -5.46
CA GLU A 80 5.63 11.34 -4.42
C GLU A 80 4.91 9.98 -4.39
N TYR A 81 3.66 9.95 -4.87
CA TYR A 81 2.82 8.74 -4.91
C TYR A 81 3.03 7.90 -6.16
N GLN A 82 3.82 8.39 -7.14
CA GLN A 82 4.14 7.62 -8.35
C GLN A 82 4.77 6.27 -8.05
N ARG A 83 5.50 6.17 -6.93
CA ARG A 83 6.14 4.91 -6.48
C ARG A 83 5.15 3.78 -6.19
N PHE A 84 3.89 4.11 -5.90
CA PHE A 84 2.83 3.14 -5.62
C PHE A 84 2.05 2.70 -6.86
N LEU A 85 2.32 3.31 -8.02
CA LEU A 85 1.72 2.87 -9.27
C LEU A 85 2.42 1.61 -9.76
N ARG A 86 1.67 0.68 -10.35
CA ARG A 86 2.27 -0.47 -11.03
C ARG A 86 3.18 0.03 -12.17
N SER A 87 4.45 -0.37 -12.15
CA SER A 87 5.23 -0.40 -13.39
C SER A 87 4.53 -1.40 -14.31
N HIS A 88 4.25 -1.00 -15.56
CA HIS A 88 3.57 -1.87 -16.51
C HIS A 88 4.46 -3.09 -16.81
N GLN A 89 4.27 -4.18 -16.08
CA GLN A 89 4.62 -5.53 -16.50
C GLN A 89 3.31 -6.32 -16.51
N VAL A 90 2.60 -6.23 -17.63
CA VAL A 90 1.58 -7.22 -17.99
C VAL A 90 2.35 -8.50 -18.27
N THR A 91 2.35 -9.43 -17.32
CA THR A 91 2.59 -10.84 -17.64
C THR A 91 1.26 -11.37 -18.15
N GLU A 92 1.23 -11.69 -19.45
CA GLU A 92 0.14 -12.48 -20.04
C GLU A 92 0.05 -13.79 -19.26
N TRP A 93 -1.14 -14.10 -18.73
CA TRP A 93 -1.43 -15.41 -18.19
C TRP A 93 -2.05 -16.23 -19.34
N GLU A 94 -1.25 -17.13 -19.93
CA GLU A 94 -1.74 -18.22 -20.80
C GLU A 94 -2.45 -19.31 -19.98
#